data_AF-A1ASV5-F1
#
_entry.id   AF-A1ASV5-F1
#
_cell.length_a   1.000
_cell.length_b   1.000
_cell.length_c   1.000
_cell.angle_alpha   90.00
_cell.angle_beta   90.00
_cell.angle_gamma   90.00
#
_symmetry.space_group_name_H-M   'P 1'
#
loop_
_entity.id
_entity.type
_entity.pdbx_description
1 polymer ?
#
loop_
_entity_poly.entity_id
_entity_poly.type
_entity_poly.pdbx_seq_one_letter_code
_entity_poly.pdbx_strand_id
1 'polypeptide(L)'
;MLKTIVVMLLAITAGTIGDILLTKGMREIGDLSAMNLRGIINASLQALTSPKLILGTTMLAVFFFLWLAVLSWEDLSIALPMQALNYVLVAILAKYLLHEQVSPLRWTGIILVCIGVMLITSSSTSEERQNKANIEVPQTDSTHGG
;
A
#
# COMPACT_ATOMS: atom_id res chain seq x y z
N MET A 1 0.53 -9.07 -14.94
CA MET A 1 1.82 -8.33 -15.05
C MET A 1 1.68 -6.90 -15.58
N LEU A 2 1.76 -6.57 -16.88
CA LEU A 2 1.79 -5.15 -17.31
C LEU A 2 0.53 -4.37 -16.90
N LYS A 3 -0.66 -4.92 -17.15
CA LYS A 3 -1.93 -4.32 -16.69
C LYS A 3 -1.96 -4.08 -15.18
N THR A 4 -1.44 -5.03 -14.40
CA THR A 4 -1.37 -4.96 -12.95
C THR A 4 -0.47 -3.82 -12.49
N ILE A 5 0.72 -3.69 -13.10
CA ILE A 5 1.66 -2.61 -12.81
C ILE A 5 1.05 -1.25 -13.11
N VAL A 6 0.40 -1.10 -14.27
CA VAL A 6 -0.25 0.15 -14.68
C VAL A 6 -1.38 0.52 -13.72
N VAL A 7 -2.27 -0.43 -13.40
CA VAL A 7 -3.40 -0.22 -12.48
C VAL A 7 -2.90 0.10 -11.07
N MET A 8 -1.84 -0.55 -10.62
CA MET A 8 -1.27 -0.27 -9.30
C MET A 8 -0.57 1.10 -9.25
N LEU A 9 0.17 1.50 -10.28
CA LEU A 9 0.74 2.84 -10.34
C LEU A 9 -0.34 3.92 -10.29
N LEU A 10 -1.44 3.71 -11.02
CA LEU A 10 -2.61 4.59 -10.97
C LEU A 10 -3.23 4.61 -9.57
N ALA A 11 -3.42 3.43 -8.96
CA ALA A 11 -3.96 3.30 -7.61
C ALA A 11 -3.09 4.07 -6.61
N ILE A 12 -1.79 3.82 -6.59
CA ILE A 12 -0.83 4.46 -5.68
C ILE A 12 -0.86 5.97 -5.84
N THR A 13 -0.91 6.46 -7.09
CA THR A 13 -0.96 7.90 -7.36
C THR A 13 -2.26 8.51 -6.81
N ALA A 14 -3.41 7.87 -7.07
CA ALA A 14 -4.70 8.30 -6.55
C ALA A 14 -4.74 8.27 -5.01
N GLY A 15 -4.22 7.21 -4.39
CA GLY A 15 -4.14 7.06 -2.93
C GLY A 15 -3.27 8.16 -2.31
N THR A 16 -2.08 8.38 -2.86
CA THR A 16 -1.15 9.42 -2.37
C THR A 16 -1.75 10.81 -2.52
N ILE A 17 -2.41 11.12 -3.64
CA ILE A 17 -3.13 12.38 -3.83
C ILE A 17 -4.26 12.50 -2.79
N GLY A 18 -5.00 11.41 -2.55
CA GLY A 18 -6.03 11.34 -1.52
C GLY A 18 -5.50 11.70 -0.13
N ASP A 19 -4.43 11.04 0.32
CA ASP A 19 -3.77 11.30 1.60
C ASP A 19 -3.29 12.75 1.73
N ILE A 20 -2.75 13.30 0.64
CA ILE A 20 -2.29 14.69 0.59
C ILE A 20 -3.45 15.67 0.75
N LEU A 21 -4.57 15.43 0.05
CA LEU A 21 -5.76 16.26 0.15
C LEU A 21 -6.39 16.18 1.54
N LEU A 22 -6.46 14.99 2.12
CA LEU A 22 -6.93 14.76 3.48
C LEU A 22 -6.04 15.49 4.48
N THR A 23 -4.71 15.34 4.37
CA THR A 23 -3.74 16.02 5.24
C THR A 23 -3.89 17.54 5.14
N LYS A 24 -3.99 18.08 3.93
CA LYS A 24 -4.17 19.53 3.71
C LYS A 24 -5.49 20.02 4.28
N GLY A 25 -6.60 19.33 4.03
CA GLY A 25 -7.90 19.75 4.53
C GLY A 25 -8.03 19.62 6.06
N MET A 26 -7.39 18.62 6.68
CA MET A 26 -7.33 18.53 8.14
C MET A 26 -6.50 19.66 8.75
N ARG A 27 -5.39 20.06 8.12
CA ARG A 27 -4.58 21.21 8.55
C ARG A 27 -5.37 22.54 8.47
N GLU A 28 -6.35 22.65 7.59
CA GLU A 28 -7.20 23.86 7.46
C GLU A 28 -8.31 23.96 8.50
N ILE A 29 -8.81 22.83 9.01
CA ILE A 29 -9.87 22.78 10.03
C ILE A 29 -9.30 23.15 11.42
N GLY A 30 -7.98 23.02 11.60
CA GLY A 30 -7.27 23.44 12.82
C GLY A 30 -6.97 22.29 13.78
N ASP A 31 -6.19 22.59 14.82
CA ASP A 31 -5.71 21.57 15.76
C ASP A 31 -6.83 21.12 16.71
N LEU A 32 -7.31 19.90 16.49
CA LEU A 32 -8.34 19.24 17.30
C LEU A 32 -7.90 19.05 18.75
N SER A 33 -6.58 19.00 19.02
CA SER A 33 -6.01 18.75 20.34
C SER A 33 -6.29 19.89 21.33
N ALA A 34 -6.53 21.10 20.83
CA ALA A 34 -6.86 22.27 21.63
C ALA A 34 -8.39 22.51 21.77
N MET A 35 -9.23 21.67 21.14
CA MET A 35 -10.67 21.90 21.09
C MET A 35 -11.45 21.18 22.20
N ASN A 36 -12.47 21.87 22.74
CA ASN A 36 -13.49 21.25 23.58
C ASN A 36 -14.36 20.27 22.77
N LEU A 37 -15.11 19.39 23.45
CA LEU A 37 -15.95 18.36 22.82
C LEU A 37 -16.94 18.92 21.76
N ARG A 38 -17.50 20.12 22.01
CA ARG A 38 -18.34 20.83 21.03
C ARG A 38 -17.56 21.33 19.80
N GLY A 39 -16.31 21.75 19.99
CA GLY A 39 -15.40 22.15 18.91
C GLY A 39 -15.05 20.96 18.02
N ILE A 40 -14.81 19.78 18.61
CA ILE A 40 -14.54 18.54 17.87
C ILE A 40 -15.75 18.12 17.02
N ILE A 41 -16.97 18.22 17.56
CA ILE A 41 -18.20 17.90 16.81
C ILE A 41 -18.37 18.86 15.62
N ASN A 42 -18.20 20.17 15.84
CA ASN A 42 -18.29 21.16 14.76
C ASN A 42 -17.19 20.97 13.71
N ALA A 43 -15.96 20.69 14.13
CA ALA A 43 -14.85 20.38 13.24
C ALA A 43 -15.11 19.12 12.41
N SER A 44 -15.77 18.11 13.00
CA SER A 44 -16.16 16.88 12.28
C SER A 44 -17.24 17.15 11.23
N LEU A 45 -18.25 17.97 11.55
CA LEU A 45 -19.26 18.38 10.57
C LEU A 45 -18.66 19.23 9.45
N GLN A 46 -17.73 20.12 9.78
CA GLN A 46 -16.99 20.92 8.81
C GLN A 46 -16.05 20.06 7.95
N ALA A 47 -15.44 19.03 8.53
CA ALA A 47 -14.64 18.04 7.82
C ALA A 47 -15.47 17.32 6.75
N LEU A 48 -16.69 16.91 7.10
CA LEU A 48 -17.62 16.25 6.18
C LEU A 48 -18.13 17.15 5.04
N THR A 49 -18.12 18.47 5.22
CA THR A 49 -18.53 19.43 4.19
C THR A 49 -17.35 20.05 3.42
N SER A 50 -16.11 19.78 3.84
CA SER A 50 -14.93 20.34 3.18
C SER A 50 -14.68 19.65 1.83
N PRO A 51 -14.66 20.40 0.70
CA PRO A 51 -14.50 19.81 -0.63
C PRO A 51 -13.17 19.09 -0.79
N LYS A 52 -12.12 19.53 -0.08
CA LYS A 52 -10.80 18.86 -0.10
C LYS A 52 -10.85 17.50 0.57
N LEU A 53 -11.57 17.37 1.68
CA LEU A 53 -11.74 16.10 2.37
C LEU A 53 -12.63 15.13 1.59
N ILE A 54 -13.70 15.64 0.99
CA ILE A 54 -14.59 14.83 0.15
C ILE A 54 -13.81 14.30 -1.07
N LEU A 55 -13.06 15.17 -1.75
CA LEU A 55 -12.28 14.79 -2.91
C LEU A 55 -11.14 13.83 -2.52
N GLY A 56 -10.47 14.07 -1.40
CA GLY A 56 -9.44 13.18 -0.86
C GLY A 56 -9.99 11.80 -0.51
N THR A 57 -11.13 11.74 0.19
CA THR A 57 -11.85 10.50 0.52
C THR A 57 -12.29 9.76 -0.74
N THR A 58 -12.79 10.47 -1.74
CA THR A 58 -13.21 9.86 -3.02
C THR A 58 -12.01 9.26 -3.75
N MET A 59 -10.88 9.95 -3.80
CA MET A 59 -9.64 9.41 -4.36
C MET A 59 -9.15 8.17 -3.60
N LEU A 60 -9.26 8.18 -2.28
CA LEU A 60 -8.90 7.03 -1.44
C LEU A 60 -9.85 5.84 -1.69
N ALA A 61 -11.15 6.09 -1.88
CA ALA A 61 -12.10 5.05 -2.26
C ALA A 61 -11.75 4.46 -3.64
N VAL A 62 -11.39 5.29 -4.62
CA VAL A 62 -10.92 4.84 -5.94
C VAL A 62 -9.66 3.98 -5.81
N PHE A 63 -8.67 4.41 -5.02
CA PHE A 63 -7.49 3.61 -4.69
C PHE A 63 -7.87 2.24 -4.12
N PHE A 64 -8.81 2.21 -3.17
CA PHE A 64 -9.24 0.97 -2.55
C PHE A 64 -9.86 0.00 -3.55
N PHE A 65 -10.73 0.46 -4.46
CA PHE A 65 -11.30 -0.40 -5.50
C PHE A 65 -10.26 -0.88 -6.51
N LEU A 66 -9.32 -0.02 -6.92
CA LEU A 66 -8.21 -0.41 -7.77
C LEU A 66 -7.31 -1.46 -7.09
N TRP A 67 -7.08 -1.31 -5.79
CA TRP A 67 -6.33 -2.27 -4.99
C TRP A 67 -7.03 -3.63 -4.89
N LEU A 68 -8.35 -3.63 -4.64
CA LEU A 68 -9.15 -4.86 -4.68
C LEU A 68 -9.12 -5.52 -6.06
N ALA A 69 -9.16 -4.75 -7.14
CA ALA A 69 -9.05 -5.28 -8.50
C ALA A 69 -7.68 -5.95 -8.73
N VAL A 70 -6.58 -5.35 -8.26
CA VAL A 70 -5.24 -5.95 -8.33
C VAL A 70 -5.17 -7.25 -7.54
N LEU A 71 -5.69 -7.25 -6.30
CA LEU A 71 -5.77 -8.45 -5.46
C LEU A 71 -6.65 -9.56 -6.07
N SER A 72 -7.62 -9.18 -6.91
CA SER A 72 -8.44 -10.15 -7.64
C SER A 72 -7.72 -10.77 -8.84
N TRP A 73 -6.61 -10.19 -9.31
CA TRP A 73 -5.90 -10.66 -10.51
C TRP A 73 -4.61 -11.40 -10.20
N GLU A 74 -3.92 -11.01 -9.14
CA GLU A 74 -2.61 -11.55 -8.77
C GLU A 74 -2.64 -12.02 -7.32
N ASP A 75 -1.85 -13.06 -7.02
CA ASP A 75 -1.71 -13.53 -5.65
C ASP A 75 -1.04 -12.49 -4.75
N LEU A 76 -1.37 -12.55 -3.46
CA LEU A 76 -0.84 -11.62 -2.45
C LEU A 76 0.69 -11.59 -2.44
N SER A 77 1.36 -12.71 -2.78
CA SER A 77 2.82 -12.82 -2.85
C SER A 77 3.45 -11.88 -3.89
N ILE A 78 2.75 -11.54 -4.98
CA ILE A 78 3.19 -10.60 -6.00
C ILE A 78 2.76 -9.17 -5.63
N ALA A 79 1.58 -9.01 -5.05
CA ALA A 79 1.07 -7.71 -4.63
C ALA A 79 1.91 -7.06 -3.52
N LEU A 80 2.48 -7.85 -2.60
CA LEU A 80 3.32 -7.38 -1.49
C LEU A 80 4.60 -6.62 -1.91
N PRO A 81 5.50 -7.17 -2.77
CA PRO A 81 6.66 -6.44 -3.27
C PRO A 81 6.29 -5.20 -4.07
N MET A 82 5.20 -5.30 -4.82
CA MET A 82 4.60 -4.18 -5.53
C MET A 82 4.11 -3.07 -4.57
N GLN A 83 3.51 -3.44 -3.44
CA GLN A 83 3.11 -2.53 -2.38
C GLN A 83 4.32 -1.93 -1.64
N ALA A 84 5.44 -2.63 -1.52
CA ALA A 84 6.67 -2.06 -0.94
C ALA A 84 7.17 -0.85 -1.75
N LEU A 85 7.05 -0.92 -3.08
CA LEU A 85 7.41 0.17 -3.99
C LEU A 85 6.55 1.43 -3.77
N ASN A 86 5.34 1.26 -3.27
CA ASN A 86 4.45 2.36 -2.88
C ASN A 86 5.12 3.27 -1.84
N TYR A 87 5.82 2.72 -0.84
CA TYR A 87 6.49 3.54 0.18
C TYR A 87 7.54 4.48 -0.43
N VAL A 88 8.23 4.06 -1.49
CA VAL A 88 9.17 4.90 -2.25
C VAL A 88 8.41 6.00 -2.98
N LEU A 89 7.34 5.65 -3.70
CA LEU A 89 6.52 6.61 -4.45
C LEU A 89 5.90 7.67 -3.54
N VAL A 90 5.33 7.27 -2.41
CA VAL A 90 4.75 8.18 -1.42
C VAL A 90 5.81 9.12 -0.86
N ALA A 91 7.02 8.62 -0.55
CA ALA A 91 8.10 9.48 -0.06
C ALA A 91 8.52 10.52 -1.11
N ILE A 92 8.60 10.12 -2.38
CA ILE A 92 8.89 11.03 -3.50
C ILE A 92 7.78 12.06 -3.66
N LEU A 93 6.51 11.63 -3.74
CA LEU A 93 5.36 12.52 -3.86
C LEU A 93 5.22 13.45 -2.66
N ALA A 94 5.48 12.98 -1.43
CA ALA A 94 5.49 13.84 -0.24
C ALA A 94 6.57 14.92 -0.33
N LYS A 95 7.77 14.55 -0.82
CA LYS A 95 8.84 15.53 -1.06
C LYS A 95 8.44 16.58 -2.11
N TYR A 96 7.81 16.17 -3.20
CA TYR A 96 7.47 17.07 -4.31
C TYR A 96 6.16 17.86 -4.13
N LEU A 97 5.07 17.23 -3.66
CA LEU A 97 3.75 17.85 -3.53
C LEU A 97 3.54 18.55 -2.19
N LEU A 98 4.13 18.01 -1.11
CA LEU A 98 4.05 18.58 0.24
C LEU A 98 5.24 19.48 0.56
N HIS A 99 6.30 19.45 -0.25
CA HIS A 99 7.58 20.14 0.03
C HIS A 99 8.16 19.77 1.40
N GLU A 100 7.80 18.59 1.93
CA GLU A 100 8.34 18.11 3.20
C GLU A 100 9.75 17.57 3.00
N GLN A 101 10.67 17.96 3.89
CA GLN A 101 12.02 17.41 3.91
C GLN A 101 11.96 15.96 4.41
N VAL A 102 12.13 15.02 3.48
CA VAL A 102 12.19 13.59 3.82
C VAL A 102 13.52 13.31 4.50
N SER A 103 13.47 13.07 5.81
CA SER A 103 14.65 12.75 6.62
C SER A 103 15.43 11.55 6.06
N PRO A 104 16.78 11.54 6.13
CA PRO A 104 17.60 10.38 5.80
C PRO A 104 17.14 9.11 6.53
N LEU A 105 16.64 9.25 7.76
CA LEU A 105 16.12 8.10 8.54
C LEU A 105 14.88 7.46 7.89
N ARG A 106 14.02 8.27 7.26
CA ARG A 106 12.84 7.77 6.53
C ARG A 106 13.26 6.99 5.29
N TRP A 107 14.32 7.43 4.60
CA TRP A 107 14.93 6.68 3.50
C TRP A 107 15.51 5.34 3.96
N THR A 108 16.23 5.31 5.08
CA THR A 108 16.76 4.06 5.65
C THR A 108 15.63 3.08 6.00
N GLY A 109 14.53 3.57 6.58
CA GLY A 109 13.36 2.75 6.86
C GLY A 109 12.72 2.17 5.60
N ILE A 110 12.59 2.97 4.53
CA ILE A 110 12.06 2.50 3.23
C ILE A 110 12.94 1.39 2.65
N ILE A 111 14.27 1.56 2.69
CA ILE A 111 15.22 0.55 2.21
C ILE A 111 15.06 -0.74 3.04
N LEU A 112 14.93 -0.63 4.36
CA LEU A 112 14.75 -1.78 5.24
C LEU A 112 13.45 -2.55 4.95
N VAL A 113 12.35 -1.83 4.71
CA VAL A 113 11.08 -2.43 4.29
C VAL A 113 11.23 -3.14 2.94
N CYS A 114 11.90 -2.53 1.97
CA CYS A 114 12.15 -3.15 0.66
C CYS A 114 12.94 -4.45 0.80
N ILE A 115 13.99 -4.48 1.65
CA ILE A 115 14.77 -5.69 1.94
C ILE A 115 13.89 -6.76 2.59
N GLY A 116 13.11 -6.40 3.62
CA GLY A 116 12.21 -7.34 4.30
C GLY A 116 11.21 -7.99 3.33
N VAL A 117 10.66 -7.20 2.41
CA VAL A 117 9.71 -7.72 1.41
C VAL A 117 10.41 -8.59 0.37
N MET A 118 11.62 -8.24 -0.07
CA MET A 118 12.42 -9.12 -0.94
C MET A 118 12.70 -10.49 -0.29
N LEU A 119 12.96 -10.54 1.01
CA LEU A 119 13.16 -11.79 1.74
C LEU A 119 11.88 -12.64 1.76
N ILE A 120 10.71 -12.02 1.99
CA ILE A 120 9.41 -12.70 1.99
C ILE A 120 9.08 -13.28 0.60
N THR A 121 9.33 -12.52 -0.47
CA THR A 121 9.11 -13.01 -1.84
C THR A 121 10.10 -14.13 -2.19
N SER A 122 11.32 -14.08 -1.66
CA SER A 122 12.32 -15.13 -1.88
C SER A 122 11.94 -16.43 -1.16
N SER A 123 11.36 -16.37 0.04
CA SER A 123 10.92 -17.57 0.77
C SER A 123 9.74 -18.27 0.09
N SER A 124 8.72 -17.52 -0.35
CA SER A 124 7.55 -18.09 -1.05
C SER A 124 7.91 -18.77 -2.38
N THR A 125 8.83 -18.19 -3.15
CA THR A 125 9.36 -18.81 -4.39
C THR A 125 10.08 -20.13 -4.10
N SER A 126 10.70 -20.25 -2.93
CA SER A 126 11.45 -21.46 -2.52
C SER A 126 10.50 -22.62 -2.19
N GLU A 127 9.40 -22.34 -1.49
CA GLU A 127 8.37 -23.33 -1.15
C GLU A 127 7.64 -23.86 -2.40
N GLU A 128 7.32 -22.99 -3.36
CA GLU A 128 6.64 -23.39 -4.59
C GLU A 128 7.51 -24.31 -5.47
N ARG A 129 8.82 -24.00 -5.58
CA ARG A 129 9.79 -24.86 -6.28
C ARG A 129 9.92 -26.23 -5.61
N GLN A 130 9.93 -26.26 -4.28
CA GLN A 130 10.04 -27.51 -3.52
C GLN A 130 8.78 -28.38 -3.65
N ASN A 131 7.59 -27.76 -3.63
CA ASN A 131 6.33 -28.47 -3.83
C ASN A 131 6.23 -29.08 -5.25
N LYS A 132 6.63 -28.32 -6.29
CA LYS A 132 6.67 -28.84 -7.67
C LYS A 132 7.64 -30.01 -7.83
N ALA A 133 8.83 -29.90 -7.26
CA ALA A 133 9.82 -30.98 -7.27
C ALA A 133 9.31 -32.25 -6.54
N ASN A 134 8.50 -32.10 -5.48
CA ASN A 134 7.94 -33.23 -4.74
C ASN A 134 6.77 -33.92 -5.47
N ILE A 135 6.10 -33.22 -6.40
CA ILE A 135 5.01 -33.76 -7.23
C ILE A 135 5.55 -34.42 -8.51
N GLU A 136 6.66 -33.92 -9.07
CA GLU A 136 7.29 -34.47 -10.28
C GLU A 136 8.17 -35.71 -10.04
N VAL A 137 8.55 -35.99 -8.78
CA VAL A 137 9.12 -37.29 -8.40
C VAL A 137 7.95 -38.27 -8.29
N PRO A 138 7.80 -39.27 -9.19
CA PRO A 138 6.80 -40.31 -9.00
C PRO A 138 7.06 -40.94 -7.64
N GLN A 139 6.03 -41.08 -6.79
CA GLN A 139 6.11 -41.97 -5.66
C GLN A 139 6.35 -43.37 -6.20
N THR A 140 7.61 -43.74 -6.37
CA THR A 140 8.03 -45.13 -6.57
C THR A 140 7.74 -45.80 -5.26
N ASP A 141 6.54 -46.34 -5.21
CA ASP A 141 6.00 -47.23 -4.20
C ASP A 141 7.06 -48.29 -3.86
N SER A 142 7.75 -48.09 -2.74
CA SER A 142 8.60 -49.10 -2.11
C SER A 142 7.78 -49.99 -1.19
N THR A 143 6.59 -50.40 -1.65
CA THR A 143 5.68 -51.27 -0.91
C THR A 143 5.08 -52.33 -1.83
N HIS A 144 5.92 -53.21 -2.39
CA HIS A 144 5.62 -54.65 -2.42
C HIS A 144 6.75 -55.45 -3.09
N GLY A 145 7.43 -56.23 -2.27
CA GLY A 145 8.32 -57.33 -2.62
C GLY A 145 9.04 -57.69 -1.34
N GLY A 146 8.75 -58.77 -0.63
CA GLY A 146 8.21 -60.08 -1.02
C GLY A 146 8.95 -61.06 -0.13
#